data_AF-A0A6V8Q0K4-F1
#
_entry.id   AF-A0A6V8Q0K4-F1
#
_cell.length_a   1.000
_cell.length_b   1.000
_cell.length_c   1.000
_cell.angle_alpha   90.00
_cell.angle_beta   90.00
_cell.angle_gamma   90.00
#
_symmetry.space_group_name_H-M   'P 1'
#
loop_
_entity.id
_entity.type
_entity.pdbx_description
1 polymer ?
#
loop_
_entity_poly.entity_id
_entity_poly.type
_entity_poly.pdbx_seq_one_letter_code
_entity_poly.pdbx_strand_id
1 'polypeptide(L)'
;KESSRLSEQRFFSSDVGIYQACELIKTTDTSRITCPCQSPFQVNKARRIEKIAELVRVKKSSDIADLRDESDRSGLRVVIELKREAVPKVVLNQLYKHTQRQEGFGVIVLALVDGVPRTLSLPQVIGHYVNFQFEVVVRRTKFELARAEKRAHILAGLLIALANLDEVIR
;
A
#
# COMPACT_ATOMS: atom_id res chain seq x y z
N LYS A 1 18.05 29.47 -28.47
CA LYS A 1 18.94 29.43 -27.29
C LYS A 1 18.37 30.39 -26.26
N GLU A 2 17.46 29.94 -25.40
CA GLU A 2 17.13 30.66 -24.17
C GLU A 2 16.36 29.71 -23.26
N SER A 3 17.17 28.97 -22.49
CA SER A 3 16.74 28.17 -21.36
C SER A 3 16.67 29.13 -20.17
N SER A 4 15.50 29.70 -19.92
CA SER A 4 15.21 30.41 -18.68
C SER A 4 15.01 29.39 -17.58
N ARG A 5 16.07 29.19 -16.78
CA ARG A 5 16.09 28.48 -15.51
C ARG A 5 14.96 29.01 -14.61
N LEU A 6 13.84 28.31 -14.57
CA LEU A 6 12.91 28.39 -13.45
C LEU A 6 13.54 27.58 -12.31
N SER A 7 14.24 28.33 -11.46
CA SER A 7 14.41 28.12 -10.02
C SER A 7 14.12 26.70 -9.53
N GLU A 8 15.18 25.98 -9.17
CA GLU A 8 15.14 24.87 -8.21
C GLU A 8 14.55 25.35 -6.87
N GLN A 9 13.22 25.45 -6.79
CA GLN A 9 12.53 25.28 -5.52
C GLN A 9 12.42 23.78 -5.31
N ARG A 10 13.40 23.20 -4.59
CA ARG A 10 13.24 21.87 -3.99
C ARG A 10 12.18 21.96 -2.91
N PHE A 11 10.92 21.99 -3.32
CA PHE A 11 9.85 21.47 -2.49
C PHE A 11 10.16 19.98 -2.33
N PHE A 12 10.60 19.58 -1.14
CA PHE A 12 10.50 18.19 -0.68
C PHE A 12 9.00 17.87 -0.53
N SER A 13 8.29 17.82 -1.65
CA SER A 13 6.94 17.30 -1.72
C SER A 13 7.09 15.79 -1.59
N SER A 14 6.77 15.27 -0.41
CA SER A 14 6.61 13.83 -0.14
C SER A 14 5.36 13.24 -0.81
N ASP A 15 4.86 13.90 -1.86
CA ASP A 15 3.64 13.50 -2.55
C ASP A 15 3.99 12.43 -3.57
N VAL A 16 3.65 11.19 -3.22
CA VAL A 16 3.75 10.08 -4.14
C VAL A 16 2.54 10.15 -5.07
N GLY A 17 2.78 10.42 -6.35
CA GLY A 17 1.72 10.38 -7.35
C GLY A 17 1.27 8.93 -7.58
N ILE A 18 0.02 8.61 -7.25
CA ILE A 18 -0.57 7.31 -7.57
C ILE A 18 -1.33 7.46 -8.88
N TYR A 19 -0.90 6.71 -9.90
CA TYR A 19 -1.51 6.70 -11.22
C TYR A 19 -2.20 5.37 -11.47
N GLN A 20 -3.44 5.41 -11.91
CA GLN A 20 -4.11 4.23 -12.43
C GLN A 20 -3.71 3.97 -13.88
N ALA A 21 -3.25 2.75 -14.20
CA ALA A 21 -3.05 2.32 -15.57
C ALA A 21 -4.39 2.16 -16.30
N CYS A 22 -4.50 2.71 -17.50
CA CYS A 22 -5.62 2.46 -18.42
C CYS A 22 -5.06 2.00 -19.77
N GLU A 23 -5.75 1.06 -20.40
CA GLU A 23 -5.40 0.56 -21.72
C GLU A 23 -6.32 1.16 -22.78
N LEU A 24 -5.71 1.59 -23.88
CA LEU A 24 -6.44 2.10 -25.03
C LEU A 24 -6.62 0.95 -26.03
N ILE A 25 -7.87 0.57 -26.29
CA ILE A 25 -8.20 -0.46 -27.28
C ILE A 25 -8.92 0.23 -28.44
N LYS A 26 -8.27 0.28 -29.60
CA LYS A 26 -8.90 0.75 -30.83
C LYS A 26 -9.50 -0.45 -31.56
N THR A 27 -10.81 -0.47 -31.73
CA THR A 27 -11.49 -1.38 -32.66
C THR A 27 -11.73 -0.62 -33.98
N THR A 28 -11.86 -1.36 -35.08
CA THR A 28 -11.98 -0.84 -36.45
C THR A 28 -13.06 0.23 -36.65
N ASP A 29 -14.16 0.20 -35.86
CA ASP A 29 -15.31 1.11 -36.04
C ASP A 29 -15.61 2.03 -34.84
N THR A 30 -15.02 1.75 -33.67
CA THR A 30 -15.23 2.52 -32.43
C THR A 30 -13.97 2.54 -31.58
N SER A 31 -13.67 3.70 -31.00
CA SER A 31 -12.58 3.82 -30.03
C SER A 31 -13.11 3.54 -28.62
N ARG A 32 -12.49 2.57 -27.93
CA ARG A 32 -12.87 2.17 -26.58
C ARG A 32 -11.69 2.39 -25.64
N ILE A 33 -11.96 2.99 -24.49
CA ILE A 33 -10.99 3.04 -23.39
C ILE A 33 -11.39 1.95 -22.41
N THR A 34 -10.56 0.92 -22.27
CA THR A 34 -10.74 -0.07 -21.22
C THR A 34 -9.81 0.31 -20.07
N CYS A 35 -10.39 0.62 -18.92
CA CYS A 35 -9.59 0.80 -17.71
C CYS A 35 -9.74 -0.46 -16.86
N PRO A 36 -8.73 -1.35 -16.82
CA PRO A 36 -8.67 -2.36 -15.78
C PRO A 36 -8.64 -1.65 -14.42
N CYS A 37 -9.58 -1.99 -13.53
CA CYS A 37 -9.72 -1.29 -12.24
C CYS A 37 -8.78 -1.90 -11.21
N GLN A 38 -7.47 -1.73 -11.36
CA GLN A 38 -6.64 -1.61 -10.15
C GLN A 38 -6.86 -0.20 -9.62
N SER A 39 -7.80 -0.08 -8.69
CA SER A 39 -8.11 1.20 -8.07
C SER A 39 -6.88 1.71 -7.32
N PRO A 40 -6.59 3.02 -7.36
CA PRO A 40 -5.67 3.62 -6.42
C PRO A 40 -6.04 3.25 -4.97
N PHE A 41 -5.04 3.19 -4.10
CA PHE A 41 -5.22 2.88 -2.68
C PHE A 41 -6.31 3.79 -2.07
N GLN A 42 -7.24 3.21 -1.30
CA GLN A 42 -8.38 3.90 -0.66
C GLN A 42 -9.45 4.52 -1.59
N VAL A 43 -9.42 4.31 -2.91
CA VAL A 43 -10.47 4.83 -3.80
C VAL A 43 -11.62 3.84 -3.97
N ASN A 44 -12.83 4.23 -3.55
CA ASN A 44 -14.05 3.45 -3.71
C ASN A 44 -14.49 3.40 -5.20
N LYS A 45 -14.72 2.19 -5.73
CA LYS A 45 -15.13 1.95 -7.11
C LYS A 45 -16.43 2.67 -7.48
N ALA A 46 -17.48 2.54 -6.66
CA ALA A 46 -18.80 3.07 -6.97
C ALA A 46 -18.76 4.60 -7.13
N ARG A 47 -18.10 5.27 -6.19
CA ARG A 47 -17.92 6.74 -6.21
C ARG A 47 -17.18 7.22 -7.45
N ARG A 48 -16.18 6.48 -7.93
CA ARG A 48 -15.46 6.84 -9.17
C ARG A 48 -16.37 6.73 -10.40
N ILE A 49 -17.17 5.67 -10.51
CA ILE A 49 -18.10 5.47 -11.63
C ILE A 49 -19.18 6.55 -11.61
N GLU A 50 -19.75 6.86 -10.45
CA GLU A 50 -20.70 7.96 -10.25
C GLU A 50 -20.10 9.31 -10.67
N LYS A 51 -18.85 9.59 -10.28
CA LYS A 51 -18.16 10.82 -10.68
C LYS A 51 -17.96 10.92 -12.18
N ILE A 52 -17.62 9.81 -12.84
CA ILE A 52 -17.52 9.76 -14.31
C ILE A 52 -18.88 10.03 -14.95
N ALA A 53 -19.95 9.40 -14.45
CA ALA A 53 -21.32 9.64 -14.93
C ALA A 53 -21.76 11.10 -14.73
N GLU A 54 -21.39 11.72 -13.61
CA GLU A 54 -21.61 13.14 -13.33
C GLU A 54 -20.88 14.04 -14.34
N LEU A 55 -19.60 13.75 -14.64
CA LEU A 55 -18.81 14.51 -15.60
C LEU A 55 -19.37 14.46 -17.03
N VAL A 56 -19.95 13.32 -17.41
CA VAL A 56 -20.67 13.15 -18.68
C VAL A 56 -21.94 14.00 -18.70
N ARG A 57 -22.74 13.97 -17.61
CA ARG A 57 -23.98 14.76 -17.49
C ARG A 57 -23.74 16.27 -17.53
N VAL A 58 -22.71 16.75 -16.84
CA VAL A 58 -22.34 18.18 -16.77
C VAL A 58 -21.65 18.66 -18.06
N LYS A 59 -21.49 17.79 -19.08
CA LYS A 59 -20.80 18.07 -20.36
C LYS A 59 -19.35 18.55 -20.20
N LYS A 60 -18.70 18.30 -19.07
CA LYS A 60 -17.25 18.56 -18.91
C LYS A 60 -16.40 17.61 -19.76
N SER A 61 -16.95 16.44 -20.07
CA SER A 61 -16.37 15.48 -21.02
C SER A 61 -17.44 15.11 -22.06
N SER A 62 -17.59 15.96 -23.08
CA SER A 62 -18.57 15.81 -24.18
C SER A 62 -18.32 14.62 -25.10
N ASP A 63 -17.12 14.04 -25.01
CA ASP A 63 -16.57 13.10 -25.99
C ASP A 63 -16.82 11.63 -25.60
N ILE A 64 -17.40 11.41 -24.42
CA ILE A 64 -17.81 10.10 -23.91
C ILE A 64 -19.24 9.83 -24.39
N ALA A 65 -19.45 8.66 -25.00
CA ALA A 65 -20.73 8.22 -25.51
C ALA A 65 -21.49 7.36 -24.49
N ASP A 66 -20.82 6.37 -23.89
CA ASP A 66 -21.43 5.43 -22.95
C ASP A 66 -20.39 4.93 -21.92
N LEU A 67 -20.88 4.48 -20.76
CA LEU A 67 -20.08 3.93 -19.65
C LEU A 67 -20.64 2.57 -19.24
N ARG A 68 -19.84 1.51 -19.37
CA ARG A 68 -20.24 0.12 -19.06
C ARG A 68 -19.31 -0.51 -18.04
N ASP A 69 -19.91 -1.20 -17.07
CA ASP A 69 -19.18 -1.99 -16.07
C ASP A 69 -19.26 -3.47 -16.45
N GLU A 70 -18.12 -4.03 -16.90
CA GLU A 70 -17.94 -5.44 -17.28
C GLU A 70 -17.18 -6.18 -16.17
N SER A 71 -17.49 -5.89 -14.91
CA SER A 71 -16.81 -6.51 -13.78
C SER A 71 -17.26 -7.95 -13.58
N ASP A 72 -16.32 -8.86 -13.77
CA ASP A 72 -16.49 -10.30 -13.57
C ASP A 72 -15.70 -10.79 -12.34
N ARG A 73 -15.83 -12.09 -12.04
CA ARG A 73 -15.09 -12.77 -10.97
C ARG A 73 -13.57 -12.80 -11.20
N SER A 74 -13.12 -12.59 -12.44
CA SER A 74 -11.69 -12.56 -12.84
C SER A 74 -11.05 -11.17 -12.71
N GLY A 75 -11.85 -10.12 -12.51
CA GLY A 75 -11.33 -8.77 -12.38
C GLY A 75 -12.37 -7.70 -12.64
N LEU A 76 -12.07 -6.50 -12.13
CA LEU A 76 -12.88 -5.32 -12.34
C LEU A 76 -12.49 -4.66 -13.66
N ARG A 77 -13.47 -4.44 -14.55
CA ARG A 77 -13.27 -3.79 -15.85
C ARG A 77 -14.35 -2.74 -16.09
N VAL A 78 -13.93 -1.50 -16.30
CA VAL A 78 -14.83 -0.43 -16.74
C VAL A 78 -14.46 -0.04 -18.17
N VAL A 79 -15.44 -0.12 -19.06
CA VAL A 79 -15.32 0.22 -20.47
C VAL A 79 -16.00 1.57 -20.71
N ILE A 80 -15.25 2.50 -21.28
CA ILE A 80 -15.73 3.83 -21.66
C ILE A 80 -15.76 3.85 -23.19
N GLU A 81 -16.95 4.01 -23.76
CA GLU A 81 -17.12 4.16 -25.20
C GLU A 81 -17.03 5.64 -25.56
N LEU A 82 -16.23 5.94 -26.58
CA LEU A 82 -16.04 7.31 -27.05
C LEU A 82 -16.84 7.55 -28.33
N LYS A 83 -17.16 8.83 -28.57
CA LYS A 83 -17.72 9.27 -29.85
C LYS A 83 -16.70 9.10 -30.98
N ARG A 84 -17.18 8.92 -32.21
CA ARG A 84 -16.32 8.71 -33.40
C ARG A 84 -15.33 9.86 -33.65
N GLU A 85 -15.72 11.08 -33.30
CA GLU A 85 -14.90 12.30 -33.50
C GLU A 85 -13.90 12.55 -32.35
N ALA A 86 -13.99 11.78 -31.27
CA ALA A 86 -13.18 11.99 -30.09
C ALA A 86 -11.74 11.48 -30.28
N VAL A 87 -10.76 12.27 -29.84
CA VAL A 87 -9.36 11.84 -29.78
C VAL A 87 -9.11 11.13 -28.44
N PRO A 88 -8.84 9.79 -28.41
CA PRO A 88 -8.81 9.03 -27.15
C PRO A 88 -7.78 9.53 -26.14
N LYS A 89 -6.63 10.04 -26.61
CA LYS A 89 -5.58 10.59 -25.74
C LYS A 89 -6.02 11.86 -25.01
N VAL A 90 -6.81 12.71 -25.65
CA VAL A 90 -7.32 13.95 -25.05
C VAL A 90 -8.34 13.63 -23.96
N VAL A 91 -9.26 12.70 -24.25
CA VAL A 91 -10.27 12.24 -23.28
C VAL A 91 -9.59 11.55 -22.09
N LEU A 92 -8.56 10.75 -22.33
CA LEU A 92 -7.80 10.11 -21.25
C LEU A 92 -7.14 11.16 -20.32
N ASN A 93 -6.53 12.20 -20.88
CA ASN A 93 -5.94 13.30 -20.10
C ASN A 93 -7.00 14.09 -19.31
N GLN A 94 -8.17 14.34 -19.90
CA GLN A 94 -9.28 14.97 -19.19
C GLN A 94 -9.78 14.11 -18.03
N LEU A 95 -9.87 12.78 -18.23
CA LEU A 95 -10.22 11.85 -17.17
C LEU A 95 -9.18 11.86 -16.03
N TYR A 96 -7.89 11.91 -16.33
CA TYR A 96 -6.86 12.03 -15.27
C TYR A 96 -6.98 13.33 -14.47
N LYS A 97 -7.35 14.44 -15.10
CA LYS A 97 -7.49 15.74 -14.41
C LYS A 97 -8.77 15.88 -13.59
N HIS A 98 -9.87 15.28 -14.05
CA HIS A 98 -11.19 15.50 -13.47
C HIS A 98 -11.71 14.34 -12.62
N THR A 99 -11.03 13.20 -12.62
CA THR A 99 -11.36 12.05 -11.77
C THR A 99 -10.21 11.74 -10.82
N GLN A 100 -10.49 11.01 -9.74
CA GLN A 100 -9.51 10.49 -8.77
C GLN A 100 -8.62 9.38 -9.35
N ARG A 101 -8.17 9.51 -10.61
CA ARG A 101 -7.24 8.58 -11.26
C ARG A 101 -5.78 8.97 -11.08
N GLN A 102 -5.54 10.25 -10.80
CA GLN A 102 -4.26 10.79 -10.39
C GLN A 102 -4.50 11.51 -9.07
N GLU A 103 -4.03 10.91 -7.98
CA GLU A 103 -4.10 11.52 -6.65
C GLU A 103 -2.69 11.57 -6.06
N GLY A 104 -2.37 12.70 -5.42
CA GLY A 104 -1.15 12.80 -4.64
C GLY A 104 -1.38 12.13 -3.29
N PHE A 105 -0.52 11.18 -2.94
CA PHE A 105 -0.53 10.57 -1.63
C PHE A 105 0.55 11.22 -0.77
N GLY A 106 0.13 12.06 0.17
CA GLY A 106 1.03 12.69 1.14
C GLY A 106 1.49 11.64 2.16
N VAL A 107 2.73 11.17 2.03
CA VAL A 107 3.30 10.20 2.98
C VAL A 107 3.87 10.95 4.19
N ILE A 108 3.28 10.74 5.37
CA ILE A 108 3.85 11.18 6.64
C ILE A 108 3.99 9.98 7.55
N VAL A 109 5.24 9.67 7.92
CA VAL A 109 5.55 8.61 8.87
C VAL A 109 5.56 9.21 10.27
N LEU A 110 4.44 9.09 10.97
CA LEU A 110 4.26 9.56 12.34
C LEU A 110 4.16 8.35 13.27
N ALA A 111 4.99 8.31 14.31
CA ALA A 111 4.97 7.23 15.30
C ALA A 111 5.30 7.76 16.70
N LEU A 112 4.93 6.97 17.72
CA LEU A 112 5.34 7.22 19.09
C LEU A 112 6.71 6.58 19.34
N VAL A 113 7.68 7.39 19.74
CA VAL A 113 8.97 6.92 20.24
C VAL A 113 9.05 7.30 21.71
N ASP A 114 9.12 6.29 22.59
CA ASP A 114 9.14 6.46 24.05
C ASP A 114 8.00 7.33 24.59
N GLY A 115 6.80 7.15 24.01
CA GLY A 115 5.58 7.89 24.40
C GLY A 115 5.46 9.29 23.80
N VAL A 116 6.44 9.76 23.04
CA VAL A 116 6.41 11.08 22.39
C VAL A 116 6.12 10.94 20.90
N PRO A 117 5.15 11.67 20.33
CA PRO A 117 4.90 11.66 18.89
C PRO A 117 6.05 12.32 18.14
N ARG A 118 6.62 11.59 17.19
CA ARG A 118 7.70 12.07 16.33
C ARG A 118 7.41 11.70 14.88
N THR A 119 7.75 12.61 13.98
CA THR A 119 7.86 12.30 12.55
C THR A 119 9.21 11.63 12.32
N LEU A 120 9.19 10.46 11.68
CA LEU A 120 10.36 9.63 11.47
C LEU A 120 10.69 9.54 9.98
N SER A 121 11.98 9.48 9.67
CA SER A 121 12.44 9.07 8.35
C SER A 121 12.49 7.54 8.25
N LEU A 122 12.48 7.00 7.03
CA LEU A 122 12.51 5.55 6.81
C LEU A 122 13.71 4.84 7.51
N PRO A 123 14.95 5.37 7.49
CA PRO A 123 16.05 4.76 8.23
C PRO A 123 15.82 4.73 9.75
N GLN A 124 15.18 5.75 10.31
CA GLN A 124 14.86 5.80 11.74
C GLN A 124 13.84 4.74 12.13
N VAL A 125 12.80 4.53 11.31
CA VAL A 125 11.81 3.46 11.54
C VAL A 125 12.49 2.09 11.56
N ILE A 126 13.34 1.81 10.58
CA ILE A 126 14.06 0.54 10.51
C ILE A 126 14.98 0.38 11.72
N GLY A 127 15.69 1.45 12.12
CA GLY A 127 16.54 1.44 13.31
C GLY A 127 15.77 1.11 14.60
N HIS A 128 14.62 1.75 14.82
CA HIS A 128 13.76 1.45 15.97
C HIS A 128 13.23 0.02 15.94
N TYR A 129 12.81 -0.47 14.77
CA TYR A 129 12.35 -1.85 14.60
C TYR A 129 13.45 -2.87 14.93
N VAL A 130 14.66 -2.67 14.42
CA VAL A 130 15.80 -3.57 14.67
C VAL A 130 16.16 -3.59 16.16
N ASN A 131 16.22 -2.43 16.81
CA ASN A 131 16.50 -2.33 18.25
C ASN A 131 15.45 -3.10 19.08
N PHE A 132 14.17 -2.96 18.73
CA PHE A 132 13.10 -3.73 19.37
C PHE A 132 13.28 -5.24 19.16
N GLN A 133 13.65 -5.69 17.95
CA GLN A 133 13.90 -7.11 17.69
C GLN A 133 15.06 -7.65 18.53
N PHE A 134 16.16 -6.90 18.69
CA PHE A 134 17.26 -7.30 19.58
C PHE A 134 16.78 -7.49 21.01
N GLU A 135 15.99 -6.57 21.53
CA GLU A 135 15.44 -6.66 22.87
C GLU A 135 14.55 -7.91 23.04
N VAL A 136 13.65 -8.16 22.08
CA VAL A 136 12.79 -9.35 22.08
C VAL A 136 13.61 -10.64 22.09
N VAL A 137 14.65 -10.71 21.26
CA VAL A 137 15.53 -11.89 21.19
C VAL A 137 16.26 -12.10 22.52
N VAL A 138 16.82 -11.05 23.12
CA VAL A 138 17.52 -11.13 24.42
C VAL A 138 16.58 -11.56 25.53
N ARG A 139 15.34 -11.04 25.57
CA ARG A 139 14.34 -11.45 26.55
C ARG A 139 13.96 -12.91 26.39
N ARG A 140 13.79 -13.39 25.15
CA ARG A 140 13.49 -14.79 24.85
C ARG A 140 14.64 -15.72 25.28
N THR A 141 15.88 -15.41 24.92
CA THR A 141 17.03 -16.26 25.29
C THR A 141 17.26 -16.30 26.80
N LYS A 142 17.08 -15.17 27.51
CA LYS A 142 17.12 -15.17 28.99
C LYS A 142 16.04 -16.07 29.60
N PHE A 143 14.83 -16.03 29.06
CA PHE A 143 13.74 -16.90 29.51
C PHE A 143 14.06 -18.39 29.27
N GLU A 144 14.59 -18.72 28.09
CA GLU A 144 15.00 -20.09 27.74
C GLU A 144 16.13 -20.59 28.65
N LEU A 145 17.12 -19.74 28.93
CA LEU A 145 18.23 -20.04 29.85
C LEU A 145 17.70 -20.37 31.26
N ALA A 146 16.88 -19.49 31.83
CA ALA A 146 16.31 -19.71 33.17
C ALA A 146 15.47 -20.99 33.24
N ARG A 147 14.76 -21.35 32.17
CA ARG A 147 14.01 -22.61 32.08
C ARG A 147 14.94 -23.82 32.01
N ALA A 148 16.04 -23.73 31.27
CA ALA A 148 17.04 -24.79 31.18
C ALA A 148 17.75 -25.01 32.52
N GLU A 149 18.14 -23.95 33.23
CA GLU A 149 18.78 -24.03 34.55
C GLU A 149 17.87 -24.68 35.60
N LYS A 150 16.58 -24.32 35.64
CA LYS A 150 15.60 -24.98 36.53
C LYS A 150 15.49 -26.47 36.25
N ARG A 151 15.49 -26.87 34.97
CA ARG A 151 15.49 -28.29 34.58
C ARG A 151 16.79 -28.99 34.99
N ALA A 152 17.93 -28.36 34.77
CA ALA A 152 19.23 -28.90 35.17
C ALA A 152 19.30 -29.13 36.69
N HIS A 153 18.77 -28.20 37.49
CA HIS A 153 18.71 -28.34 38.95
C HIS A 153 17.88 -29.55 39.40
N ILE A 154 16.69 -29.75 38.81
CA ILE A 154 15.85 -30.92 39.09
C ILE A 154 16.58 -32.22 38.71
N LEU A 155 17.21 -32.24 37.53
CA LEU A 155 17.96 -33.41 37.06
C LEU A 155 19.15 -33.74 37.98
N ALA A 156 19.84 -32.72 38.50
CA ALA A 156 20.93 -32.92 39.47
C ALA A 156 20.42 -33.57 40.76
N GLY A 157 19.26 -33.14 41.28
CA GLY A 157 18.63 -33.77 42.44
C GLY A 157 18.25 -35.23 42.19
N LEU A 158 17.67 -35.52 41.02
CA LEU A 158 17.33 -36.88 40.62
C LEU A 158 18.56 -37.79 40.47
N LEU A 159 19.68 -37.26 39.97
CA LEU A 159 20.95 -38.01 39.88
C LEU A 159 21.49 -38.37 41.26
N ILE A 160 21.43 -37.46 42.23
CA ILE A 160 21.86 -37.73 43.62
C ILE A 160 20.94 -38.76 44.28
N ALA A 161 19.62 -38.67 44.04
CA ALA A 161 18.65 -39.65 44.54
C ALA A 161 18.91 -41.04 43.94
N LEU A 162 19.25 -41.12 42.64
CA LEU A 162 19.60 -42.38 41.97
C LEU A 162 20.89 -42.98 42.54
N ALA A 163 21.86 -42.16 42.96
CA ALA A 163 23.11 -42.64 43.54
C ALA A 163 22.92 -43.26 44.94
N ASN A 164 21.90 -42.84 45.69
CA ASN A 164 21.58 -43.33 47.04
C ASN A 164 20.27 -44.14 47.05
N LEU A 165 20.05 -44.93 46.00
CA LEU A 165 18.77 -45.58 45.71
C LEU A 165 18.30 -46.52 46.84
N ASP A 166 19.24 -47.21 47.49
CA ASP A 166 18.94 -48.15 48.59
C ASP A 166 18.41 -47.46 49.85
N GLU A 167 18.83 -46.22 50.12
CA GLU A 167 18.32 -45.42 51.26
C GLU A 167 16.95 -44.80 50.96
N VAL A 168 16.66 -44.53 49.69
CA VAL A 168 15.39 -43.92 49.26
C VAL A 168 14.25 -44.95 49.16
N ILE A 169 14.56 -46.22 48.86
CA ILE A 169 13.56 -47.29 48.72
C ILE A 169 13.09 -47.88 50.06
N ARG A 170 13.89 -47.73 51.13
CA ARG A 170 13.63 -48.36 52.43
C ARG A 170 12.48 -47.69 53.20
#